data_AF-A0A257CR47-F1
#
_entry.id   AF-A0A257CR47-F1
#
_cell.length_a   1.000
_cell.length_b   1.000
_cell.length_c   1.000
_cell.angle_alpha   90.00
_cell.angle_beta   90.00
_cell.angle_gamma   90.00
#
_symmetry.space_group_name_H-M   'P 1'
#
loop_
_entity.id
_entity.type
_entity.pdbx_description
1 polymer ?
#
loop_
_entity_poly.entity_id
_entity_poly.type
_entity_poly.pdbx_seq_one_letter_code
_entity_poly.pdbx_strand_id
1 'polypeptide(L)'
;MNRILCAAVLASLLAACSDKPAPAAATPPAVLGVGPVVATRPAAIPESLAITQDCSVDLVNDAIATEVMPVANKTQVRLSGWAADPVAGTLPKAVYLEIGGANKVYAQVALGVARPDVATHFSKPALATAGWQATLDMSAVKAGNYELRIIQLGTMTNTICDARKALTLI
;
A
#
# COMPACT_ATOMS: atom_id res chain seq x y z
N MET A 1 21.38 53.28 56.89
CA MET A 1 22.18 52.36 57.71
C MET A 1 21.36 51.12 58.00
N ASN A 2 21.83 49.94 57.55
CA ASN A 2 22.13 48.77 58.38
C ASN A 2 22.00 47.48 57.54
N ARG A 3 23.12 46.78 57.43
CA ARG A 3 23.30 45.52 56.69
C ARG A 3 22.91 44.37 57.59
N ILE A 4 22.16 43.38 57.11
CA ILE A 4 22.26 42.00 57.59
C ILE A 4 22.23 41.07 56.39
N LEU A 5 23.40 40.46 56.15
CA LEU A 5 23.64 39.31 55.29
C LEU A 5 23.12 38.06 56.01
N CYS A 6 22.39 37.18 55.33
CA CYS A 6 22.46 35.75 55.59
C CYS A 6 22.19 34.99 54.30
N ALA A 7 23.16 34.16 53.95
CA ALA A 7 23.21 33.37 52.73
C ALA A 7 22.21 32.22 52.73
N ALA A 8 21.66 31.90 51.57
CA ALA A 8 21.22 30.55 51.25
C ALA A 8 21.43 30.31 49.75
N VAL A 9 22.41 29.45 49.48
CA VAL A 9 22.72 28.85 48.18
C VAL A 9 21.53 27.99 47.77
N LEU A 10 21.07 28.12 46.53
CA LEU A 10 20.48 26.99 45.80
C LEU A 10 20.69 27.18 44.30
N ALA A 11 21.73 26.51 43.77
CA ALA A 11 21.89 26.30 42.35
C ALA A 11 20.99 25.12 41.95
N SER A 12 20.15 25.31 40.93
CA SER A 12 19.44 24.21 40.26
C SER A 12 19.23 24.58 38.80
N LEU A 13 20.27 24.31 38.01
CA LEU A 13 20.19 24.13 36.57
C LEU A 13 19.46 22.80 36.30
N LEU A 14 18.27 22.85 35.70
CA LEU A 14 17.70 21.71 35.00
C LEU A 14 17.13 22.20 33.67
N ALA A 15 17.98 22.16 32.65
CA ALA A 15 17.58 22.13 31.26
C ALA A 15 16.78 20.84 31.04
N ALA A 16 15.46 20.94 30.98
CA ALA A 16 14.60 19.84 30.58
C ALA A 16 14.54 19.77 29.05
N CYS A 17 15.58 19.22 28.43
CA CYS A 17 15.47 18.66 27.09
C CYS A 17 14.58 17.42 27.21
N SER A 18 13.31 17.56 26.82
CA SER A 18 12.42 16.42 26.61
C SER A 18 12.91 15.66 25.38
N ASP A 19 13.83 14.72 25.58
CA ASP A 19 14.13 13.68 24.59
C ASP A 19 12.90 12.79 24.43
N LYS A 20 12.02 13.18 23.51
CA LYS A 20 10.99 12.30 22.96
C LYS A 20 11.75 11.14 22.31
N PRO A 21 11.57 9.89 22.76
CA PRO A 21 12.12 8.75 22.05
C PRO A 21 11.64 8.83 20.61
N ALA A 22 12.57 8.92 19.67
CA ALA A 22 12.26 8.78 18.26
C ALA A 22 11.41 7.51 18.12
N PRO A 23 10.24 7.55 17.46
CA PRO A 23 9.52 6.34 17.14
C PRO A 23 10.52 5.39 16.49
N ALA A 24 10.68 4.21 17.08
CA ALA A 24 11.52 3.16 16.52
C ALA A 24 11.24 3.12 15.02
N ALA A 25 12.28 3.39 14.23
CA ALA A 25 12.19 3.42 12.78
C ALA A 25 11.40 2.17 12.37
N ALA A 26 10.24 2.38 11.77
CA ALA A 26 9.44 1.28 11.25
C ALA A 26 10.38 0.45 10.39
N THR A 27 10.60 -0.80 10.79
CA THR A 27 11.33 -1.76 9.97
C THR A 27 10.76 -1.64 8.56
N PRO A 28 11.59 -1.44 7.51
CA PRO A 28 11.09 -1.43 6.15
C PRO A 28 10.20 -2.67 5.99
N PRO A 29 8.94 -2.52 5.55
CA PRO A 29 8.10 -3.69 5.32
C PRO A 29 8.89 -4.65 4.46
N ALA A 30 8.87 -5.93 4.83
CA ALA A 30 9.54 -6.98 4.08
C ALA A 30 9.26 -6.73 2.59
N VAL A 31 10.33 -6.54 1.82
CA VAL A 31 10.23 -6.35 0.38
C VAL A 31 9.66 -7.66 -0.15
N LEU A 32 8.34 -7.72 -0.27
CA LEU A 32 7.67 -8.84 -0.88
C LEU A 32 8.16 -8.85 -2.31
N GLY A 33 8.95 -9.89 -2.59
CA GLY A 33 9.89 -9.93 -3.70
C GLY A 33 9.23 -9.78 -5.06
N VAL A 34 10.08 -9.77 -6.09
CA VAL A 34 9.65 -9.82 -7.48
C VAL A 34 8.67 -10.99 -7.64
N GLY A 35 7.39 -10.69 -7.80
CA GLY A 35 6.35 -11.68 -8.00
C GLY A 35 6.24 -11.99 -9.48
N PRO A 36 6.28 -13.26 -9.93
CA PRO A 36 6.03 -13.57 -11.33
C PRO A 36 4.59 -13.19 -11.67
N VAL A 37 4.40 -12.47 -12.78
CA VAL A 37 3.08 -12.33 -13.37
C VAL A 37 2.73 -13.61 -14.11
N VAL A 38 1.51 -14.10 -13.95
CA VAL A 38 1.02 -15.31 -14.62
C VAL A 38 -0.13 -14.97 -15.55
N ALA A 39 -0.13 -15.54 -16.76
CA ALA A 39 -1.22 -15.36 -17.72
C ALA A 39 -2.49 -16.15 -17.31
N THR A 40 -2.32 -17.22 -16.54
CA THR A 40 -3.42 -18.04 -16.06
C THR A 40 -4.07 -17.39 -14.85
N ARG A 41 -5.40 -17.25 -14.87
CA ARG A 41 -6.17 -16.78 -13.72
C ARG A 41 -5.99 -17.75 -12.54
N PRO A 42 -5.54 -17.29 -11.37
CA PRO A 42 -5.38 -18.15 -10.21
C PRO A 42 -6.69 -18.85 -9.83
N ALA A 43 -6.63 -20.17 -9.60
CA ALA A 43 -7.81 -20.99 -9.28
C ALA A 43 -8.47 -20.61 -7.94
N ALA A 44 -7.74 -19.94 -7.05
CA ALA A 44 -8.27 -19.41 -5.79
C ALA A 44 -9.27 -18.27 -5.99
N ILE A 45 -9.28 -17.62 -7.17
CA ILE A 45 -10.19 -16.51 -7.46
C ILE A 45 -11.56 -17.07 -7.90
N PRO A 46 -12.66 -16.78 -7.20
CA PRO A 46 -14.00 -17.21 -7.60
C PRO A 46 -14.45 -16.61 -8.93
N GLU A 47 -15.36 -17.26 -9.66
CA GLU A 47 -15.87 -16.75 -10.95
C GLU A 47 -16.64 -15.43 -10.79
N SER A 48 -17.44 -15.31 -9.73
CA SER A 48 -18.21 -14.10 -9.42
C SER A 48 -17.50 -13.23 -8.39
N LEU A 49 -17.36 -11.95 -8.73
CA LEU A 49 -16.77 -10.92 -7.88
C LEU A 49 -17.69 -9.70 -7.91
N ALA A 50 -17.99 -9.13 -6.74
CA ALA A 50 -18.69 -7.85 -6.69
C ALA A 50 -17.74 -6.72 -7.11
N ILE A 51 -18.25 -5.76 -7.88
CA ILE A 51 -17.44 -4.61 -8.32
C ILE A 51 -17.42 -3.57 -7.20
N THR A 52 -16.25 -3.00 -6.94
CA THR A 52 -16.07 -1.86 -6.02
C THR A 52 -15.03 -0.87 -6.58
N GLN A 53 -14.90 0.28 -5.93
CA GLN A 53 -13.83 1.26 -6.12
C GLN A 53 -13.04 1.52 -4.83
N ASP A 54 -13.25 0.68 -3.81
CA ASP A 54 -12.62 0.79 -2.49
C ASP A 54 -11.21 0.17 -2.48
N CYS A 55 -10.32 0.71 -3.29
CA CYS A 55 -8.90 0.40 -3.29
C CYS A 55 -8.12 1.52 -3.99
N SER A 56 -6.80 1.41 -4.05
CA SER A 56 -5.98 2.29 -4.87
C SER A 56 -4.71 1.62 -5.37
N VAL A 57 -4.26 2.09 -6.54
CA VAL A 57 -2.85 2.03 -6.97
C VAL A 57 -2.32 3.45 -6.85
N ASP A 58 -1.42 3.67 -5.90
CA ASP A 58 -0.92 5.00 -5.53
C ASP A 58 0.33 5.37 -6.31
N LEU A 59 1.25 4.41 -6.50
CA LEU A 59 2.51 4.64 -7.21
C LEU A 59 2.75 3.61 -8.33
N VAL A 60 3.32 4.09 -9.43
CA VAL A 60 3.90 3.30 -10.53
C VAL A 60 5.35 3.74 -10.72
N ASN A 61 6.31 2.82 -10.55
CA ASN A 61 7.74 3.11 -10.60
C ASN A 61 8.13 4.34 -9.75
N ASP A 62 7.64 4.36 -8.51
CA ASP A 62 7.86 5.40 -7.50
C ASP A 62 7.28 6.80 -7.85
N ALA A 63 6.61 6.95 -8.99
CA ALA A 63 5.85 8.14 -9.35
C ALA A 63 4.37 8.00 -8.98
N ILE A 64 3.71 9.11 -8.64
CA ILE A 64 2.27 9.14 -8.36
C ILE A 64 1.49 8.63 -9.58
N ALA A 65 0.63 7.64 -9.37
CA ALA A 65 -0.16 7.04 -10.42
C ALA A 65 -1.24 8.01 -10.93
N THR A 66 -1.14 8.40 -12.19
CA THR A 66 -2.22 9.07 -12.93
C THR A 66 -3.20 8.05 -13.49
N GLU A 67 -4.26 8.48 -14.19
CA GLU A 67 -5.21 7.56 -14.84
C GLU A 67 -4.52 6.58 -15.81
N VAL A 68 -3.51 7.05 -16.57
CA VAL A 68 -2.73 6.23 -17.49
C VAL A 68 -1.25 6.57 -17.34
N MET A 69 -0.43 5.55 -17.06
CA MET A 69 1.02 5.66 -16.89
C MET A 69 1.76 4.91 -18.00
N PRO A 70 2.63 5.57 -18.80
CA PRO A 70 3.49 4.87 -19.73
C PRO A 70 4.61 4.12 -18.98
N VAL A 71 4.88 2.89 -19.38
CA VAL A 71 5.96 2.08 -18.82
C VAL A 71 6.69 1.37 -19.95
N ALA A 72 8.02 1.35 -19.91
CA ALA A 72 8.82 0.64 -20.89
C ALA A 72 8.42 -0.84 -20.92
N ASN A 73 8.16 -1.37 -22.11
CA ASN A 73 7.83 -2.76 -22.30
C ASN A 73 9.00 -3.66 -21.87
N LYS A 74 8.67 -4.90 -21.54
CA LYS A 74 9.62 -5.93 -21.14
C LYS A 74 10.54 -5.57 -19.96
N THR A 75 10.10 -4.68 -19.07
CA THR A 75 10.82 -4.26 -17.87
C THR A 75 10.15 -4.75 -16.59
N GLN A 76 10.81 -4.53 -15.45
CA GLN A 76 10.16 -4.65 -14.16
C GLN A 76 9.35 -3.39 -13.85
N VAL A 77 8.18 -3.59 -13.24
CA VAL A 77 7.28 -2.51 -12.82
C VAL A 77 7.05 -2.58 -11.33
N ARG A 78 7.31 -1.48 -10.62
CA ARG A 78 6.99 -1.36 -9.19
C ARG A 78 5.62 -0.72 -9.05
N LEU A 79 4.73 -1.40 -8.34
CA LEU A 79 3.40 -0.92 -8.00
C LEU A 79 3.24 -0.87 -6.48
N SER A 80 2.51 0.10 -5.97
CA SER A 80 2.08 0.12 -4.57
C SER A 80 0.72 0.78 -4.41
N GLY A 81 0.04 0.46 -3.32
CA GLY A 81 -1.30 0.94 -3.08
C GLY A 81 -1.88 0.41 -1.79
N TRP A 82 -3.21 0.36 -1.72
CA TRP A 82 -3.95 -0.28 -0.63
C TRP A 82 -5.13 -1.11 -1.12
N ALA A 83 -5.54 -2.07 -0.31
CA ALA A 83 -6.71 -2.91 -0.53
C ALA A 83 -7.34 -3.26 0.82
N ALA A 84 -8.64 -3.01 0.96
CA ALA A 84 -9.41 -3.20 2.19
C ALA A 84 -10.88 -3.50 1.87
N ASP A 85 -11.57 -4.11 2.82
CA ASP A 85 -13.04 -4.04 2.89
C ASP A 85 -13.42 -2.95 3.91
N PRO A 86 -13.68 -1.70 3.46
CA PRO A 86 -14.01 -0.61 4.36
C PRO A 86 -15.40 -0.75 4.99
N VAL A 87 -16.32 -1.46 4.33
CA VAL A 87 -17.69 -1.71 4.84
C VAL A 87 -17.60 -2.60 6.07
N ALA A 88 -16.89 -3.72 5.97
CA ALA A 88 -16.63 -4.61 7.11
C ALA A 88 -15.57 -4.06 8.07
N GLY A 89 -14.71 -3.15 7.62
CA GLY A 89 -13.55 -2.67 8.36
C GLY A 89 -12.48 -3.75 8.55
N THR A 90 -12.30 -4.62 7.55
CA THR A 90 -11.37 -5.77 7.61
C THR A 90 -10.41 -5.79 6.43
N LEU A 91 -9.29 -6.49 6.59
CA LEU A 91 -8.36 -6.75 5.49
C LEU A 91 -8.80 -8.00 4.70
N PRO A 92 -8.68 -8.00 3.37
CA PRO A 92 -8.80 -9.21 2.57
C PRO A 92 -7.82 -10.30 3.03
N LYS A 93 -8.24 -11.56 2.95
CA LYS A 93 -7.37 -12.72 3.25
C LYS A 93 -6.31 -12.93 2.17
N ALA A 94 -6.62 -12.58 0.94
CA ALA A 94 -5.70 -12.58 -0.19
C ALA A 94 -6.01 -11.44 -1.15
N VAL A 95 -4.97 -10.91 -1.78
CA VAL A 95 -5.07 -9.84 -2.76
C VAL A 95 -4.33 -10.24 -4.03
N TYR A 96 -4.96 -10.02 -5.17
CA TYR A 96 -4.35 -10.20 -6.49
C TYR A 96 -4.47 -8.91 -7.29
N LEU A 97 -3.40 -8.57 -8.00
CA LEU A 97 -3.47 -7.60 -9.09
C LEU A 97 -3.93 -8.34 -10.35
N GLU A 98 -4.99 -7.86 -10.98
CA GLU A 98 -5.34 -8.19 -12.37
C GLU A 98 -4.86 -7.02 -13.24
N ILE A 99 -3.93 -7.31 -14.16
CA ILE A 99 -3.37 -6.35 -15.11
C ILE A 99 -3.95 -6.72 -16.47
N GLY A 100 -5.04 -6.05 -16.83
CA GLY A 100 -6.00 -6.55 -17.81
C GLY A 100 -6.21 -5.65 -19.02
N GLY A 101 -5.96 -6.22 -20.20
CA GLY A 101 -6.37 -5.71 -21.51
C GLY A 101 -6.78 -6.90 -22.39
N ALA A 102 -6.34 -6.95 -23.65
CA ALA A 102 -6.53 -8.14 -24.50
C ALA A 102 -5.81 -9.41 -23.97
N ASN A 103 -4.73 -9.24 -23.20
CA ASN A 103 -4.02 -10.33 -22.53
C ASN A 103 -3.97 -10.01 -21.04
N LYS A 104 -4.67 -10.76 -20.19
CA LYS A 104 -4.65 -10.53 -18.75
C LYS A 104 -3.48 -11.25 -18.11
N VAL A 105 -2.82 -10.61 -17.16
CA VAL A 105 -1.87 -11.25 -16.26
C VAL A 105 -2.22 -10.95 -14.80
N TYR A 106 -1.82 -11.85 -13.91
CA TYR A 106 -2.17 -11.80 -12.50
C TYR A 106 -0.92 -11.89 -11.64
N ALA A 107 -0.92 -11.17 -10.52
CA ALA A 107 0.11 -11.29 -9.49
C ALA A 107 -0.53 -11.29 -8.11
N GLN A 108 -0.15 -12.23 -7.26
CA GLN A 108 -0.57 -12.20 -5.86
C GLN A 108 0.31 -11.18 -5.11
N VAL A 109 -0.31 -10.36 -4.27
CA VAL A 109 0.39 -9.40 -3.42
C VAL A 109 0.00 -9.64 -1.97
N ALA A 110 0.91 -9.36 -1.05
CA ALA A 110 0.61 -9.41 0.37
C ALA A 110 0.41 -7.99 0.93
N LEU A 111 -0.50 -7.92 1.89
CA LEU A 111 -0.76 -6.74 2.69
C LEU A 111 0.26 -6.63 3.83
N GLY A 112 0.23 -5.52 4.57
CA GLY A 112 1.11 -5.30 5.71
C GLY A 112 1.85 -3.97 5.68
N VAL A 113 1.84 -3.25 4.55
CA VAL A 113 2.43 -1.92 4.46
C VAL A 113 1.55 -0.93 5.23
N ALA A 114 2.18 -0.09 6.05
CA ALA A 114 1.49 0.85 6.92
C ALA A 114 0.70 1.89 6.11
N ARG A 115 -0.58 2.06 6.46
CA ARG A 115 -1.57 2.96 5.88
C ARG A 115 -2.46 3.59 6.95
N PRO A 116 -1.89 4.41 7.86
CA PRO A 116 -2.68 5.12 8.87
C PRO A 116 -3.67 6.11 8.25
N ASP A 117 -3.39 6.60 7.06
CA ASP A 117 -4.28 7.44 6.25
C ASP A 117 -5.57 6.70 5.87
N VAL A 118 -5.47 5.45 5.43
CA VAL A 118 -6.64 4.60 5.10
C VAL A 118 -7.46 4.30 6.34
N ALA A 119 -6.80 3.94 7.44
CA ALA A 119 -7.47 3.72 8.73
C ALA A 119 -8.22 4.95 9.22
N THR A 120 -7.62 6.14 9.06
CA THR A 120 -8.22 7.41 9.47
C THR A 120 -9.40 7.76 8.55
N HIS A 121 -9.22 7.68 7.24
CA HIS A 121 -10.26 8.01 6.26
C HIS A 121 -11.56 7.23 6.48
N PHE A 122 -11.43 5.91 6.71
CA PHE A 122 -12.58 5.05 6.95
C PHE A 122 -13.01 4.97 8.42
N SER A 123 -12.27 5.61 9.34
CA SER A 123 -12.47 5.46 10.79
C SER A 123 -12.43 4.00 11.26
N LYS A 124 -11.50 3.21 10.71
CA LYS A 124 -11.30 1.77 10.99
C LYS A 124 -9.82 1.47 11.30
N PRO A 125 -9.42 1.37 12.59
CA PRO A 125 -8.03 1.12 12.96
C PRO A 125 -7.43 -0.16 12.36
N ALA A 126 -8.25 -1.19 12.13
CA ALA A 126 -7.83 -2.45 11.51
C ALA A 126 -7.28 -2.29 10.08
N LEU A 127 -7.56 -1.17 9.41
CA LEU A 127 -7.07 -0.90 8.06
C LEU A 127 -5.67 -0.25 8.03
N ALA A 128 -5.03 -0.07 9.19
CA ALA A 128 -3.73 0.59 9.29
C ALA A 128 -2.59 -0.17 8.59
N THR A 129 -2.81 -1.41 8.16
CA THR A 129 -1.84 -2.23 7.42
C THR A 129 -2.40 -2.71 6.07
N ALA A 130 -3.39 -1.99 5.53
CA ALA A 130 -4.03 -2.27 4.23
C ALA A 130 -3.13 -2.03 3.01
N GLY A 131 -1.90 -1.54 3.21
CA GLY A 131 -0.99 -1.25 2.12
C GLY A 131 -0.34 -2.50 1.54
N TRP A 132 0.01 -2.42 0.26
CA TRP A 132 0.78 -3.44 -0.46
C TRP A 132 1.84 -2.78 -1.35
N GLN A 133 2.87 -3.56 -1.68
CA GLN A 133 3.89 -3.22 -2.67
C GLN A 133 4.22 -4.48 -3.47
N ALA A 134 4.46 -4.32 -4.77
CA ALA A 134 4.91 -5.39 -5.64
C ALA A 134 5.93 -4.89 -6.65
N THR A 135 6.89 -5.74 -7.00
CA THR A 135 7.71 -5.60 -8.21
C THR A 135 7.33 -6.73 -9.16
N LEU A 136 6.89 -6.37 -10.36
CA LEU A 136 6.33 -7.29 -11.34
C LEU A 136 7.26 -7.38 -12.53
N ASP A 137 7.63 -8.60 -12.93
CA ASP A 137 8.36 -8.80 -14.18
C ASP A 137 7.39 -8.79 -15.37
N MET A 138 7.44 -7.75 -16.19
CA MET A 138 6.60 -7.59 -17.38
C MET A 138 7.33 -7.99 -18.67
N SER A 139 8.49 -8.66 -18.59
CA SER A 139 9.32 -9.14 -19.73
C SER A 139 8.54 -9.96 -20.76
N ALA A 140 7.61 -10.79 -20.31
CA ALA A 140 6.79 -11.66 -21.15
C ALA A 140 5.46 -11.01 -21.61
N VAL A 141 5.16 -9.80 -21.12
CA VAL A 141 3.91 -9.09 -21.43
C VAL A 141 4.10 -8.25 -22.69
N LYS A 142 3.17 -8.38 -23.64
CA LYS A 142 3.22 -7.63 -24.90
C LYS A 142 2.99 -6.12 -24.65
N ALA A 143 3.48 -5.29 -25.55
CA ALA A 143 3.12 -3.87 -25.57
C ALA A 143 1.60 -3.69 -25.73
N GLY A 144 1.03 -2.64 -25.14
CA GLY A 144 -0.40 -2.36 -25.16
C GLY A 144 -0.93 -1.68 -23.91
N ASN A 145 -2.26 -1.51 -23.84
CA ASN A 145 -2.96 -0.90 -22.71
C ASN A 145 -3.50 -1.96 -21.75
N TYR A 146 -3.29 -1.72 -20.46
CA TYR A 146 -3.66 -2.64 -19.38
C TYR A 146 -4.30 -1.87 -18.23
N GLU A 147 -5.58 -2.13 -17.97
CA GLU A 147 -6.26 -1.66 -16.77
C GLU A 147 -5.71 -2.37 -15.53
N LEU A 148 -5.62 -1.64 -14.43
CA LEU A 148 -5.21 -2.16 -13.14
C LEU A 148 -6.46 -2.37 -12.26
N ARG A 149 -6.70 -3.62 -11.90
CA ARG A 149 -7.77 -4.01 -10.97
C ARG A 149 -7.19 -4.78 -9.81
N ILE A 150 -7.83 -4.66 -8.66
CA ILE A 150 -7.40 -5.33 -7.43
C ILE A 150 -8.49 -6.30 -7.00
N ILE A 151 -8.19 -7.58 -7.04
CA ILE A 151 -9.08 -8.64 -6.60
C ILE A 151 -8.84 -8.87 -5.11
N GLN A 152 -9.90 -8.77 -4.32
CA GLN A 152 -9.86 -8.87 -2.86
C GLN A 152 -10.68 -10.08 -2.45
N LEU A 153 -10.03 -11.08 -1.86
CA LEU A 153 -10.70 -12.27 -1.35
C LEU A 153 -10.94 -12.13 0.15
N GLY A 154 -12.15 -11.75 0.53
CA GLY A 154 -12.55 -11.47 1.91
C GLY A 154 -13.10 -12.69 2.65
N THR A 155 -13.58 -12.46 3.88
CA THR A 155 -14.34 -13.45 4.66
C THR A 155 -15.79 -13.57 4.17
N MET A 156 -16.42 -12.44 3.84
CA MET A 156 -17.84 -12.35 3.50
C MET A 156 -18.04 -12.11 2.00
N THR A 157 -17.26 -11.19 1.44
CA THR A 157 -17.38 -10.76 0.04
C THR A 157 -16.04 -10.87 -0.67
N ASN A 158 -16.10 -11.34 -1.91
CA ASN A 158 -14.98 -11.29 -2.84
C ASN A 158 -15.27 -10.18 -3.85
N THR A 159 -14.32 -9.26 -4.02
CA THR A 159 -14.52 -8.10 -4.88
C THR A 159 -13.45 -8.02 -5.96
N ILE A 160 -13.81 -7.37 -7.07
CA ILE A 160 -12.87 -6.80 -8.02
C ILE A 160 -12.99 -5.29 -7.92
N CYS A 161 -11.94 -4.66 -7.43
CA CYS A 161 -11.85 -3.23 -7.33
C CYS A 161 -11.28 -2.64 -8.62
N ASP A 162 -12.02 -1.71 -9.21
CA ASP A 162 -11.51 -0.87 -10.29
C ASP A 162 -10.72 0.30 -9.69
N ALA A 163 -9.39 0.25 -9.82
CA ALA A 163 -8.51 1.31 -9.31
C ALA A 163 -8.61 2.59 -10.14
N ARG A 164 -9.25 2.56 -11.33
CA ARG A 164 -9.28 3.64 -12.33
C ARG A 164 -7.87 4.08 -12.74
N LYS A 165 -6.99 3.09 -12.89
CA LYS A 165 -5.60 3.25 -13.32
C LYS A 165 -5.29 2.28 -14.43
N ALA A 166 -4.43 2.68 -15.35
CA ALA A 166 -3.95 1.83 -16.43
C ALA A 166 -2.45 2.04 -16.69
N LEU A 167 -1.82 1.01 -17.25
CA LEU A 167 -0.48 1.06 -17.79
C LEU A 167 -0.55 1.00 -19.31
N THR A 168 0.25 1.83 -19.98
CA THR A 168 0.55 1.67 -21.41
C THR A 168 1.98 1.15 -21.52
N LEU A 169 2.13 -0.11 -21.90
CA LEU A 169 3.43 -0.72 -22.14
C LEU A 169 3.91 -0.32 -23.54
N ILE A 170 5.00 0.46 -23.61
CA ILE A 170 5.57 1.02 -24.83
C ILE A 170 6.93 0.44 -25.18
#